data_AF-A0A1Q6SZT2-F1
#
_entry.id   AF-A0A1Q6SZT2-F1
#
_cell.length_a   1.000
_cell.length_b   1.000
_cell.length_c   1.000
_cell.angle_alpha   90.00
_cell.angle_beta   90.00
_cell.angle_gamma   90.00
#
_symmetry.space_group_name_H-M   'P 1'
#
loop_
_entity.id
_entity.type
_entity.pdbx_description
1 polymer ?
#
loop_
_entity_poly.entity_id
_entity_poly.type
_entity_poly.pdbx_seq_one_letter_code
_entity_poly.pdbx_strand_id
1 'polypeptide(L)'
;METFSLDYALCTCLLLFALGCGVWFYFFCRAQRIKKVLQTLGSAAEVYAGILRQEKLRREQAYREQLRREAERRRQEEIRREQAFQEAERAKAEQEKNEAEINKIKVLFNGIWLTPQQFGFLQQNPVEKLCGAELRRYLARLAECNPLFAEYRQEGSCGQKGGTENSGSGQNRAGQGTSSSQNSAQGKSAGTSAAAPNAYYRIFGLTPETLTEGSLKAAYRDLVKKYHPDTNRSPDAAEKFRKVKKVYAYLQEELRRKECSRSYAC
;
A
#
# COMPACT_ATOMS: atom_id res chain seq x y z
N MET A 1 -7.84 -94.88 81.63
CA MET A 1 -7.45 -93.44 81.71
C MET A 1 -6.79 -92.93 80.42
N GLU A 2 -6.36 -93.78 79.47
CA GLU A 2 -5.55 -93.36 78.31
C GLU A 2 -6.33 -92.94 77.04
N THR A 3 -7.62 -93.25 76.93
CA THR A 3 -8.41 -92.94 75.72
C THR A 3 -8.75 -91.44 75.57
N PHE A 4 -8.79 -90.67 76.65
CA PHE A 4 -9.14 -89.24 76.61
C PHE A 4 -8.07 -88.34 75.98
N SER A 5 -6.80 -88.77 75.88
CA SER A 5 -5.72 -87.94 75.32
C SER A 5 -5.69 -87.92 73.80
N LEU A 6 -6.18 -88.99 73.14
CA LEU A 6 -6.11 -89.11 71.68
C LEU A 6 -7.22 -88.27 71.01
N ASP A 7 -8.42 -88.28 71.58
CA ASP A 7 -9.56 -87.52 71.08
C ASP A 7 -9.31 -85.99 71.19
N TYR A 8 -8.62 -85.53 72.23
CA TYR A 8 -8.24 -84.12 72.39
C TYR A 8 -7.16 -83.69 71.39
N ALA A 9 -6.18 -84.56 71.10
CA ALA A 9 -5.15 -84.30 70.10
C ALA A 9 -5.74 -84.20 68.68
N LEU A 10 -6.67 -85.08 68.31
CA LEU A 10 -7.37 -84.99 67.02
C LEU A 10 -8.25 -83.74 66.94
N CYS A 11 -8.94 -83.37 68.02
CA CYS A 11 -9.79 -82.18 68.06
C CYS A 11 -8.98 -80.88 67.90
N THR A 12 -7.83 -80.77 68.58
CA THR A 12 -6.92 -79.62 68.46
C THR A 12 -6.27 -79.52 67.08
N CYS A 13 -5.86 -80.64 66.47
CA CYS A 13 -5.37 -80.68 65.09
C CYS A 13 -6.44 -80.23 64.08
N LEU A 14 -7.69 -80.68 64.23
CA LEU A 14 -8.80 -80.26 63.37
C LEU A 14 -9.14 -78.78 63.55
N LEU A 15 -9.07 -78.25 64.77
CA LEU A 15 -9.27 -76.81 65.03
C LEU A 15 -8.14 -75.97 64.44
N LEU A 16 -6.88 -76.38 64.57
CA LEU A 16 -5.74 -75.70 63.95
C LEU A 16 -5.82 -75.75 62.42
N PHE A 17 -6.27 -76.87 61.86
CA PHE A 17 -6.50 -77.00 60.43
C PHE A 17 -7.62 -76.09 59.94
N ALA A 18 -8.75 -76.02 60.67
CA ALA A 18 -9.87 -75.13 60.35
C ALA A 18 -9.48 -73.65 60.44
N LEU A 19 -8.73 -73.26 61.46
CA LEU A 19 -8.19 -71.90 61.62
C LEU A 19 -7.19 -71.57 60.50
N GLY A 20 -6.31 -72.52 60.15
CA GLY A 20 -5.36 -72.37 59.05
C GLY A 20 -6.05 -72.18 57.70
N CYS A 21 -7.07 -72.98 57.39
CA CYS A 21 -7.88 -72.83 56.19
C CYS A 21 -8.63 -71.48 56.16
N GLY A 22 -9.17 -71.03 57.29
CA GLY A 22 -9.85 -69.74 57.39
C GLY A 22 -8.93 -68.54 57.12
N VAL A 23 -7.73 -68.54 57.71
CA VAL A 23 -6.72 -67.50 57.47
C VAL A 23 -6.23 -67.53 56.01
N TRP A 24 -5.95 -68.72 55.48
CA TRP A 24 -5.55 -68.87 54.08
C TRP A 24 -6.63 -68.37 53.11
N PHE A 25 -7.89 -68.71 53.37
CA PHE A 25 -9.04 -68.26 52.57
C PHE A 25 -9.22 -66.74 52.67
N TYR A 26 -9.03 -66.14 53.84
CA TYR A 26 -9.05 -64.68 54.00
C TYR A 26 -7.97 -64.01 53.15
N PHE A 27 -6.72 -64.49 53.20
CA PHE A 27 -5.64 -63.96 52.38
C PHE A 27 -5.90 -64.16 50.89
N PHE A 28 -6.44 -65.30 50.49
CA PHE A 28 -6.82 -65.57 49.10
C PHE A 28 -7.91 -64.61 48.61
N CYS A 29 -9.00 -64.43 49.38
CA CYS A 29 -10.05 -63.47 49.05
C CYS A 29 -9.56 -62.01 49.03
N ARG A 30 -8.68 -61.64 49.97
CA ARG A 30 -8.04 -60.31 50.01
C ARG A 30 -7.17 -60.09 48.77
N ALA A 31 -6.35 -61.07 48.39
CA ALA A 31 -5.50 -61.02 47.20
C ALA A 31 -6.33 -60.90 45.91
N GLN A 32 -7.44 -61.66 45.79
CA GLN A 32 -8.35 -61.55 44.66
C GLN A 32 -9.03 -60.17 44.56
N ARG A 33 -9.42 -59.56 45.69
CA ARG A 33 -9.93 -58.17 45.70
C ARG A 33 -8.86 -57.17 45.26
N ILE A 34 -7.62 -57.31 45.76
CA ILE A 34 -6.50 -56.43 45.38
C ILE A 34 -6.21 -56.54 43.88
N LYS A 35 -6.21 -57.76 43.32
CA LYS A 35 -6.00 -57.98 41.88
C LYS A 35 -7.05 -57.28 41.03
N LYS A 36 -8.34 -57.36 41.41
CA LYS A 36 -9.42 -56.63 40.71
C LYS A 36 -9.22 -55.12 40.75
N VAL A 37 -8.85 -54.56 41.91
CA VAL A 37 -8.59 -53.12 42.04
C VAL A 37 -7.41 -52.69 41.16
N LEU A 38 -6.31 -53.44 41.16
CA LEU A 38 -5.16 -53.14 40.30
C LEU A 38 -5.51 -53.22 38.81
N GLN A 39 -6.34 -54.19 38.40
CA GLN A 39 -6.84 -54.26 37.02
C GLN A 39 -7.68 -53.03 36.64
N THR A 40 -8.56 -52.56 37.54
CA THR A 40 -9.36 -51.35 37.29
C THR A 40 -8.53 -50.07 37.24
N LEU A 41 -7.47 -49.98 38.05
CA LEU A 41 -6.55 -48.84 38.04
C LEU A 41 -5.68 -48.86 36.77
N GLY A 42 -5.24 -50.04 36.34
CA GLY A 42 -4.49 -50.22 35.10
C GLY A 42 -5.29 -49.78 33.88
N SER A 43 -6.55 -50.22 33.75
CA SER A 43 -7.40 -49.81 32.63
C SER A 43 -7.74 -48.31 32.67
N ALA A 44 -7.97 -47.74 33.85
CA ALA A 44 -8.18 -46.30 34.00
C ALA A 44 -6.95 -45.48 33.57
N ALA A 45 -5.74 -45.93 33.91
CA ALA A 45 -4.50 -45.28 33.50
C ALA A 45 -4.29 -45.34 31.98
N GLU A 46 -4.63 -46.46 31.33
CA GLU A 46 -4.58 -46.60 29.87
C GLU A 46 -5.55 -45.65 29.16
N VAL A 47 -6.78 -45.51 29.67
CA VAL A 47 -7.77 -44.56 29.14
C VAL A 47 -7.26 -43.12 29.25
N TYR A 48 -6.72 -42.74 30.41
CA TYR A 48 -6.16 -41.41 30.62
C TYR A 48 -4.97 -41.11 29.69
N ALA A 49 -4.04 -42.06 29.56
CA ALA A 49 -2.94 -41.97 28.61
C ALA A 49 -3.43 -41.91 27.15
N GLY A 50 -4.54 -42.55 26.83
CA GLY A 50 -5.22 -42.44 25.53
C GLY A 50 -5.75 -41.03 25.26
N ILE A 51 -6.46 -40.43 26.22
CA ILE A 51 -7.00 -39.07 26.12
C ILE A 51 -5.88 -38.05 25.92
N LEU A 52 -4.82 -38.11 26.74
CA LEU A 52 -3.68 -37.20 26.60
C LEU A 52 -2.97 -37.33 25.24
N ARG A 53 -2.82 -38.56 24.73
CA ARG A 53 -2.26 -38.80 23.38
C ARG A 53 -3.16 -38.21 22.29
N GLN A 54 -4.47 -38.38 22.40
CA GLN A 54 -5.42 -37.80 21.45
C GLN A 54 -5.39 -36.26 21.48
N GLU A 55 -5.36 -35.64 22.67
CA GLU A 55 -5.25 -34.19 22.77
C GLU A 55 -3.96 -33.65 22.18
N LYS A 56 -2.82 -34.31 22.44
CA LYS A 56 -1.54 -33.94 21.83
C LYS A 56 -1.60 -34.01 20.31
N LEU A 57 -2.13 -35.11 19.77
CA LEU A 57 -2.26 -35.29 18.32
C LEU A 57 -3.17 -34.23 17.70
N ARG A 58 -4.31 -33.90 18.34
CA ARG A 58 -5.22 -32.83 17.89
C ARG A 58 -4.53 -31.47 17.86
N ARG A 59 -3.75 -31.14 18.89
CA ARG A 59 -2.98 -29.88 18.94
C ARG A 59 -1.92 -29.83 17.84
N GLU A 60 -1.20 -30.92 17.61
CA GLU A 60 -0.21 -31.01 16.54
C GLU A 60 -0.85 -30.90 15.15
N GLN A 61 -2.00 -31.54 14.93
CA GLN A 61 -2.76 -31.43 13.68
C GLN A 61 -3.25 -30.01 13.45
N ALA A 62 -3.84 -29.38 14.47
CA ALA A 62 -4.30 -27.99 14.38
C ALA A 62 -3.14 -27.03 14.08
N TYR A 63 -1.99 -27.21 14.73
CA TYR A 63 -0.79 -26.41 14.46
C TYR A 63 -0.28 -26.60 13.01
N ARG A 64 -0.23 -27.83 12.52
CA ARG A 64 0.16 -28.13 11.14
C ARG A 64 -0.80 -27.51 10.13
N GLU A 65 -2.11 -27.54 10.40
CA GLU A 65 -3.11 -26.88 9.55
C GLU A 65 -2.97 -25.36 9.55
N GLN A 66 -2.72 -24.76 10.72
CA GLN A 66 -2.44 -23.32 10.80
C GLN A 66 -1.23 -22.93 9.94
N LEU A 67 -0.14 -23.71 10.03
CA LEU A 67 1.06 -23.47 9.22
C LEU A 67 0.78 -23.60 7.72
N ARG A 68 -0.01 -24.60 7.31
CA ARG A 68 -0.45 -24.75 5.91
C ARG A 68 -1.26 -23.54 5.43
N ARG A 69 -2.25 -23.09 6.20
CA ARG A 69 -3.06 -21.90 5.89
C ARG A 69 -2.21 -20.63 5.81
N GLU A 70 -1.21 -20.48 6.68
CA GLU A 70 -0.30 -19.35 6.62
C GLU A 70 0.58 -19.40 5.36
N ALA A 71 1.12 -20.56 5.01
CA ALA A 71 1.89 -20.73 3.78
C ALA A 71 1.06 -20.45 2.52
N GLU A 72 -0.19 -20.91 2.47
CA GLU A 72 -1.12 -20.61 1.38
C GLU A 72 -1.43 -19.11 1.27
N ARG A 73 -1.68 -18.43 2.39
CA ARG A 73 -1.86 -16.98 2.40
C ARG A 73 -0.65 -16.24 1.85
N ARG A 74 0.56 -16.61 2.25
CA ARG A 74 1.80 -16.01 1.72
C ARG A 74 1.93 -16.23 0.20
N ARG A 75 1.66 -17.44 -0.28
CA ARG A 75 1.66 -17.73 -1.73
C ARG A 75 0.61 -16.92 -2.50
N GLN A 76 -0.60 -16.78 -1.94
CA GLN A 76 -1.65 -15.95 -2.55
C GLN A 76 -1.26 -14.47 -2.57
N GLU A 77 -0.62 -13.97 -1.51
CA GLU A 77 -0.09 -12.62 -1.47
C GLU A 77 1.02 -12.39 -2.50
N GLU A 78 1.92 -13.34 -2.68
CA GLU A 78 2.97 -13.31 -3.71
C GLU A 78 2.36 -13.27 -5.11
N ILE A 79 1.44 -14.19 -5.43
CA ILE A 79 0.73 -14.20 -6.72
C ILE A 79 0.00 -12.87 -6.95
N ARG A 80 -0.68 -12.33 -5.92
CA ARG A 80 -1.37 -11.05 -6.02
C ARG A 80 -0.40 -9.90 -6.28
N ARG A 81 0.78 -9.89 -5.65
CA ARG A 81 1.82 -8.89 -5.88
C ARG A 81 2.38 -8.98 -7.29
N GLU A 82 2.65 -10.19 -7.79
CA GLU A 82 3.10 -10.43 -9.16
C GLU A 82 2.06 -9.98 -10.18
N GLN A 83 0.78 -10.31 -9.96
CA GLN A 83 -0.32 -9.85 -10.81
C GLN A 83 -0.43 -8.32 -10.82
N ALA A 84 -0.39 -7.68 -9.65
CA ALA A 84 -0.43 -6.22 -9.54
C ALA A 84 0.77 -5.56 -10.23
N PHE A 85 1.96 -6.17 -10.15
CA PHE A 85 3.15 -5.70 -10.86
C PHE A 85 2.96 -5.79 -12.38
N GLN A 86 2.48 -6.93 -12.88
CA GLN A 86 2.20 -7.11 -14.31
C GLN A 86 1.11 -6.14 -14.82
N GLU A 87 0.04 -5.92 -14.04
CA GLU A 87 -1.00 -4.95 -14.38
C GLU A 87 -0.44 -3.52 -14.44
N ALA A 88 0.43 -3.15 -13.50
CA ALA A 88 1.09 -1.84 -13.52
C ALA A 88 2.01 -1.68 -14.74
N GLU A 89 2.75 -2.73 -15.14
CA GLU A 89 3.54 -2.70 -16.37
C GLU A 89 2.68 -2.57 -17.63
N ARG A 90 1.56 -3.30 -17.70
CA ARG A 90 0.60 -3.18 -18.81
C ARG A 90 0.02 -1.77 -18.90
N ALA A 91 -0.36 -1.19 -17.76
CA ALA A 91 -0.88 0.18 -17.69
C ALA A 91 0.17 1.21 -18.13
N LYS A 92 1.44 1.04 -17.75
CA LYS A 92 2.53 1.90 -18.23
C LYS A 92 2.73 1.77 -19.74
N ALA A 93 2.76 0.55 -20.27
CA ALA A 93 2.88 0.32 -21.71
C ALA A 93 1.69 0.92 -22.50
N GLU A 94 0.49 0.89 -21.92
CA GLU A 94 -0.69 1.54 -22.50
C GLU A 94 -0.58 3.07 -22.46
N GLN A 95 -0.09 3.63 -21.35
CA GLN A 95 0.20 5.07 -21.26
C GLN A 95 1.25 5.51 -22.29
N GLU A 96 2.33 4.75 -22.47
CA GLU A 96 3.36 5.03 -23.47
C GLU A 96 2.79 4.97 -24.90
N LYS A 97 1.90 4.01 -25.19
CA LYS A 97 1.19 3.96 -26.47
C LYS A 97 0.31 5.18 -26.68
N ASN A 98 -0.49 5.55 -25.67
CA ASN A 98 -1.35 6.72 -25.71
C ASN A 98 -0.53 8.01 -25.91
N GLU A 99 0.60 8.14 -25.22
CA GLU A 99 1.51 9.27 -25.39
C GLU A 99 2.15 9.29 -26.79
N ALA A 100 2.55 8.13 -27.31
CA ALA A 100 3.06 8.02 -28.68
C ALA A 100 2.00 8.40 -29.73
N GLU A 101 0.74 8.03 -29.53
CA GLU A 101 -0.37 8.47 -30.38
C GLU A 101 -0.60 9.98 -30.29
N ILE A 102 -0.62 10.55 -29.09
CA ILE A 102 -0.70 11.99 -28.88
C ILE A 102 0.46 12.70 -29.59
N ASN A 103 1.67 12.17 -29.50
CA ASN A 103 2.84 12.76 -30.15
C ASN A 103 2.76 12.64 -31.69
N LYS A 104 2.22 11.53 -32.24
CA LYS A 104 1.90 11.43 -33.67
C LYS A 104 0.90 12.51 -34.10
N ILE A 105 -0.16 12.75 -33.31
CA ILE A 105 -1.14 13.81 -33.59
C ILE A 105 -0.49 15.20 -33.52
N LYS A 106 0.36 15.47 -32.52
CA LYS A 106 1.11 16.73 -32.41
C LYS A 106 1.99 17.01 -33.62
N VAL A 107 2.66 15.98 -34.15
CA VAL A 107 3.47 16.08 -35.38
C VAL A 107 2.58 16.37 -36.60
N LEU A 108 1.43 15.71 -36.71
CA LEU A 108 0.48 15.94 -37.82
C LEU A 108 -0.13 17.36 -37.81
N PHE A 109 -0.28 17.98 -36.64
CA PHE A 109 -0.79 19.34 -36.49
C PHE A 109 0.30 20.44 -36.50
N ASN A 110 1.51 20.15 -37.00
CA ASN A 110 2.61 21.12 -37.14
C ASN A 110 2.89 21.93 -35.84
N GLY A 111 2.70 21.32 -34.67
CA GLY A 111 2.96 21.99 -33.39
C GLY A 111 1.96 23.07 -32.98
N ILE A 112 0.80 23.17 -33.63
CA ILE A 112 -0.28 24.08 -33.23
C ILE A 112 -0.93 23.53 -31.96
N TRP A 113 -0.73 24.21 -30.83
CA TRP A 113 -1.34 23.84 -29.54
C TRP A 113 -2.85 24.04 -29.60
N LEU A 114 -3.63 22.97 -29.47
CA LEU A 114 -5.07 23.09 -29.20
C LEU A 114 -5.26 23.67 -27.80
N THR A 115 -6.13 24.67 -27.68
CA THR A 115 -6.41 25.34 -26.40
C THR A 115 -7.17 24.42 -25.43
N PRO A 116 -7.09 24.64 -24.11
CA PRO A 116 -7.82 23.82 -23.12
C PRO A 116 -9.34 23.77 -23.34
N GLN A 117 -9.92 24.80 -23.99
CA GLN A 117 -11.33 24.84 -24.36
C GLN A 117 -11.64 23.95 -25.58
N GLN A 118 -10.73 23.86 -26.55
CA GLN A 118 -10.81 22.90 -27.66
C GLN A 118 -10.57 21.46 -27.18
N PHE A 119 -9.73 21.27 -26.16
CA PHE A 119 -9.50 20.00 -25.48
C PHE A 119 -10.71 19.56 -24.63
N GLY A 120 -11.36 20.50 -23.93
CA GLY A 120 -12.59 20.26 -23.18
C GLY A 120 -13.78 19.86 -24.06
N PHE A 121 -13.85 20.36 -25.29
CA PHE A 121 -14.87 19.95 -26.27
C PHE A 121 -14.65 18.52 -26.78
N LEU A 122 -13.39 18.09 -26.91
CA LEU A 122 -13.00 16.70 -27.16
C LEU A 122 -13.28 15.78 -25.94
N GLN A 123 -13.35 16.34 -24.74
CA GLN A 123 -13.63 15.62 -23.50
C GLN A 123 -15.14 15.44 -23.24
N GLN A 124 -15.97 16.38 -23.72
CA GLN A 124 -17.43 16.33 -23.63
C GLN A 124 -18.09 15.41 -24.67
N ASN A 125 -17.36 15.01 -25.72
CA ASN A 125 -17.77 13.94 -26.63
C ASN A 125 -16.78 12.79 -26.46
N PRO A 126 -17.11 11.73 -25.70
CA PRO A 126 -16.15 10.70 -25.38
C PRO A 126 -15.68 10.02 -26.66
N VAL A 127 -14.42 10.28 -27.01
CA VAL A 127 -13.67 9.58 -28.06
C VAL A 127 -13.49 8.09 -27.73
N GLU A 128 -13.99 7.64 -26.56
CA GLU A 128 -13.99 6.24 -26.11
C GLU A 128 -14.64 5.26 -27.10
N LYS A 129 -15.41 5.72 -28.10
CA LYS A 129 -15.98 4.86 -29.15
C LYS A 129 -15.58 5.17 -30.59
N LEU A 130 -14.92 6.30 -30.87
CA LEU A 130 -14.61 6.70 -32.24
C LEU A 130 -13.15 6.38 -32.58
N CYS A 131 -12.92 5.20 -33.14
CA CYS A 131 -11.62 4.78 -33.65
C CYS A 131 -11.33 5.32 -35.06
N GLY A 132 -10.13 5.88 -35.24
CA GLY A 132 -9.50 6.08 -36.55
C GLY A 132 -10.24 7.00 -37.52
N ALA A 133 -11.01 6.42 -38.45
CA ALA A 133 -11.61 7.13 -39.59
C ALA A 133 -12.77 8.06 -39.20
N GLU A 134 -13.54 7.69 -38.18
CA GLU A 134 -14.66 8.51 -37.71
C GLU A 134 -14.17 9.71 -36.90
N LEU A 135 -13.12 9.53 -36.10
CA LEU A 135 -12.42 10.62 -35.43
C LEU A 135 -11.85 11.61 -36.46
N ARG A 136 -11.25 11.12 -37.56
CA ARG A 136 -10.75 11.97 -38.65
C ARG A 136 -11.87 12.76 -39.34
N ARG A 137 -13.05 12.17 -39.58
CA ARG A 137 -14.21 12.87 -40.15
C ARG A 137 -14.80 13.90 -39.20
N TYR A 138 -14.85 13.58 -37.91
CA TYR A 138 -15.33 14.49 -36.87
C TYR A 138 -14.40 15.69 -36.69
N LEU A 139 -13.08 15.46 -36.64
CA LEU A 139 -12.06 16.52 -36.61
C LEU A 139 -12.06 17.38 -37.88
N ALA A 140 -12.27 16.78 -39.06
CA ALA A 140 -12.41 17.52 -40.32
C ALA A 140 -13.65 18.44 -40.32
N ARG A 141 -14.78 17.96 -39.79
CA ARG A 141 -16.01 18.76 -39.65
C ARG A 141 -15.87 19.89 -38.62
N LEU A 142 -15.13 19.66 -37.54
CA LEU A 142 -14.79 20.72 -36.58
C LEU A 142 -13.82 21.75 -37.17
N ALA A 143 -12.88 21.33 -38.02
CA ALA A 143 -12.00 22.24 -38.74
C ALA A 143 -12.77 23.10 -39.77
N GLU A 144 -13.82 22.56 -40.39
CA GLU A 144 -14.73 23.32 -41.27
C GLU A 144 -15.54 24.39 -40.52
N CYS A 145 -15.87 24.15 -39.25
CA CYS A 145 -16.62 25.07 -38.40
C CYS A 145 -15.73 26.00 -37.55
N ASN A 146 -14.40 25.90 -37.67
CA ASN A 146 -13.48 26.69 -36.87
C ASN A 146 -13.21 28.04 -37.55
N PRO A 147 -13.69 29.17 -36.99
CA PRO A 147 -13.61 30.48 -37.64
C PRO A 147 -12.17 30.98 -37.84
N LEU A 148 -11.17 30.39 -37.18
CA LEU A 148 -9.75 30.74 -37.35
C LEU A 148 -9.11 30.21 -38.64
N PHE A 149 -9.71 29.23 -39.33
CA PHE A 149 -9.17 28.66 -40.57
C PHE A 149 -9.94 29.10 -41.83
N ALA A 150 -10.98 29.93 -41.68
CA ALA A 150 -11.81 30.42 -42.77
C ALA A 150 -11.03 31.32 -43.76
N GLU A 151 -10.04 32.07 -43.28
CA GLU A 151 -9.20 32.95 -44.11
C GLU A 151 -8.20 32.19 -44.99
N TYR A 152 -7.73 31.01 -44.57
CA TYR A 152 -6.76 30.22 -45.35
C TYR A 152 -7.38 29.36 -46.46
N ARG A 153 -8.72 29.39 -46.63
CA ARG A 153 -9.41 28.61 -47.66
C ARG A 153 -9.39 29.26 -49.05
N GLN A 154 -9.05 30.55 -49.17
CA GLN A 154 -9.27 31.28 -50.43
C GLN A 154 -8.13 31.26 -51.46
N GLU A 155 -7.01 30.58 -51.21
CA GLU A 155 -5.93 30.51 -52.20
C GLU A 155 -5.74 29.09 -52.74
N GLY A 156 -6.57 28.74 -53.73
CA GLY A 156 -6.54 27.41 -54.35
C GLY A 156 -7.58 27.16 -55.45
N SER A 157 -7.64 28.05 -56.46
CA SER A 157 -8.01 27.80 -57.87
C SER A 157 -9.21 26.91 -58.24
N CYS A 158 -10.13 27.54 -59.00
CA CYS A 158 -10.92 27.05 -60.15
C CYS A 158 -12.03 25.99 -59.98
N GLY A 159 -13.26 26.37 -60.39
CA GLY A 159 -14.19 25.46 -61.07
C GLY A 159 -15.66 25.42 -60.61
N GLN A 160 -16.52 26.17 -61.33
CA GLN A 160 -17.93 25.88 -61.67
C GLN A 160 -19.09 25.90 -60.64
N LYS A 161 -20.05 26.77 -61.01
CA LYS A 161 -21.53 26.66 -61.04
C LYS A 161 -22.34 26.61 -59.72
N GLY A 162 -22.97 27.75 -59.43
CA GLY A 162 -24.42 27.94 -59.59
C GLY A 162 -25.34 27.39 -58.48
N GLY A 163 -26.04 28.30 -57.78
CA GLY A 163 -27.17 27.95 -56.92
C GLY A 163 -27.58 29.13 -56.03
N THR A 164 -28.69 29.75 -56.38
CA THR A 164 -29.37 30.88 -55.74
C THR A 164 -29.97 30.55 -54.37
N GLU A 165 -30.24 31.60 -53.59
CA GLU A 165 -31.28 31.80 -52.54
C GLU A 165 -30.66 32.34 -51.23
N ASN A 166 -30.75 33.64 -50.89
CA ASN A 166 -31.87 34.56 -50.63
C ASN A 166 -32.25 34.63 -49.13
N SER A 167 -32.26 35.87 -48.62
CA SER A 167 -32.89 36.38 -47.38
C SER A 167 -32.33 35.86 -46.04
N GLY A 168 -32.13 36.64 -44.99
CA GLY A 168 -32.51 38.01 -44.63
C GLY A 168 -32.30 38.12 -43.11
N SER A 169 -31.68 39.19 -42.60
CA SER A 169 -32.36 40.23 -41.81
C SER A 169 -31.97 40.22 -40.32
N GLY A 170 -31.87 41.42 -39.74
CA GLY A 170 -32.01 41.66 -38.29
C GLY A 170 -30.69 41.90 -37.54
N GLN A 171 -30.09 43.10 -37.60
CA GLN A 171 -30.32 44.25 -36.70
C GLN A 171 -29.72 44.16 -35.28
N ASN A 172 -28.69 45.00 -35.07
CA ASN A 172 -28.50 45.99 -34.00
C ASN A 172 -28.61 45.59 -32.51
N ARG A 173 -27.54 45.82 -31.72
CA ARG A 173 -27.53 46.89 -30.70
C ARG A 173 -26.16 47.18 -30.08
N ALA A 174 -25.95 48.47 -29.85
CA ALA A 174 -24.79 49.15 -29.29
C ALA A 174 -24.56 48.92 -27.78
N GLY A 175 -23.34 49.24 -27.33
CA GLY A 175 -23.01 49.46 -25.92
C GLY A 175 -21.54 49.84 -25.72
N GLN A 176 -21.24 51.14 -25.81
CA GLN A 176 -19.97 51.74 -25.40
C GLN A 176 -19.82 51.74 -23.86
N GLY A 177 -18.58 51.65 -23.39
CA GLY A 177 -18.22 51.88 -21.98
C GLY A 177 -16.72 52.03 -21.81
N THR A 178 -16.25 53.27 -21.87
CA THR A 178 -14.87 53.74 -21.71
C THR A 178 -14.55 54.12 -20.26
N SER A 179 -13.37 53.76 -19.76
CA SER A 179 -12.49 54.51 -18.81
C SER A 179 -11.30 53.59 -18.49
N SER A 180 -10.05 53.83 -18.89
CA SER A 180 -9.10 54.95 -18.73
C SER A 180 -8.54 55.13 -17.31
N SER A 181 -7.20 55.18 -17.30
CA SER A 181 -6.24 55.66 -16.27
C SER A 181 -5.74 54.62 -15.24
N GLN A 182 -4.51 54.09 -15.31
CA GLN A 182 -3.14 54.63 -15.38
C GLN A 182 -2.42 54.72 -14.01
N ASN A 183 -1.27 54.02 -13.96
CA ASN A 183 -0.02 54.28 -13.21
C ASN A 183 -0.07 54.12 -11.67
N SER A 184 0.96 53.67 -10.94
CA SER A 184 2.42 53.72 -11.10
C SER A 184 3.06 52.70 -10.11
N ALA A 185 4.05 51.90 -10.49
CA ALA A 185 5.49 52.12 -10.27
C ALA A 185 6.02 51.98 -8.82
N GLN A 186 6.73 50.86 -8.57
CA GLN A 186 7.92 50.69 -7.70
C GLN A 186 8.28 49.18 -7.74
N GLY A 187 9.44 48.68 -8.18
CA GLY A 187 10.76 49.27 -8.26
C GLY A 187 11.67 48.71 -7.17
N LYS A 188 12.21 47.50 -7.35
CA LYS A 188 13.50 47.07 -6.77
C LYS A 188 14.09 45.90 -7.56
N SER A 189 15.21 46.22 -8.17
CA SER A 189 16.05 45.47 -9.09
C SER A 189 17.04 44.55 -8.37
N ALA A 190 17.53 43.56 -9.13
CA ALA A 190 18.90 43.03 -9.20
C ALA A 190 19.61 42.67 -7.87
N GLY A 191 20.24 41.51 -7.69
CA GLY A 191 20.78 40.53 -8.61
C GLY A 191 21.91 39.77 -7.88
N THR A 192 22.42 38.74 -8.57
CA THR A 192 23.80 38.22 -8.45
C THR A 192 24.02 36.92 -7.64
N SER A 193 24.51 35.95 -8.42
CA SER A 193 25.47 34.87 -8.14
C SER A 193 25.09 33.72 -7.22
N ALA A 194 24.99 32.54 -7.82
CA ALA A 194 25.92 31.43 -7.58
C ALA A 194 26.90 31.59 -6.39
N ALA A 195 26.40 31.46 -5.16
CA ALA A 195 27.15 31.15 -3.95
C ALA A 195 26.09 30.85 -2.87
N ALA A 196 25.97 29.68 -2.28
CA ALA A 196 26.82 28.52 -2.23
C ALA A 196 25.95 27.37 -1.72
N PRO A 197 26.34 26.09 -1.91
CA PRO A 197 25.82 24.99 -1.10
C PRO A 197 25.77 25.35 0.40
N ASN A 198 26.67 26.23 0.86
CA ASN A 198 26.76 26.79 2.22
C ASN A 198 25.52 27.56 2.71
N ALA A 199 24.64 28.08 1.84
CA ALA A 199 23.44 28.81 2.28
C ALA A 199 22.41 27.89 2.96
N TYR A 200 22.31 26.64 2.51
CA TYR A 200 21.41 25.63 3.08
C TYR A 200 21.83 25.20 4.48
N TYR A 201 23.14 25.03 4.68
CA TYR A 201 23.76 24.68 5.95
C TYR A 201 23.57 25.79 7.01
N ARG A 202 23.64 27.07 6.59
CA ARG A 202 23.39 28.23 7.46
C ARG A 202 21.98 28.31 8.03
N ILE A 203 20.96 27.79 7.32
CA ILE A 203 19.56 27.78 7.82
C ILE A 203 19.41 26.89 9.06
N PHE A 204 20.18 25.80 9.13
CA PHE A 204 20.20 24.87 10.28
C PHE A 204 21.30 25.22 11.28
N GLY A 205 22.17 26.19 10.98
CA GLY A 205 23.32 26.54 11.82
C GLY A 205 24.39 25.45 11.88
N LEU A 206 24.39 24.53 10.91
CA LEU A 206 25.33 23.41 10.84
C LEU A 206 26.43 23.71 9.82
N THR A 207 27.62 23.17 10.03
CA THR A 207 28.71 23.17 9.04
C THR A 207 28.70 21.86 8.25
N PRO A 208 29.19 21.81 6.99
CA PRO A 208 29.19 20.59 6.19
C PRO A 208 29.98 19.43 6.83
N GLU A 209 30.95 19.73 7.71
CA GLU A 209 31.75 18.75 8.45
C GLU A 209 31.00 18.14 9.65
N THR A 210 30.05 18.87 10.24
CA THR A 210 29.26 18.44 11.41
C THR A 210 27.92 17.83 11.02
N LEU A 211 27.68 17.66 9.72
CA LEU A 211 26.43 17.16 9.17
C LEU A 211 26.35 15.63 9.30
N THR A 212 25.83 15.17 10.44
CA THR A 212 25.45 13.76 10.67
C THR A 212 23.93 13.65 10.67
N GLU A 213 23.37 12.48 10.35
CA GLU A 213 21.91 12.29 10.37
C GLU A 213 21.27 12.71 11.71
N GLY A 214 21.97 12.45 12.83
CA GLY A 214 21.50 12.80 14.16
C GLY A 214 21.41 14.32 14.38
N SER A 215 22.45 15.08 13.98
CA SER A 215 22.48 16.53 14.16
C SER A 215 21.46 17.24 13.25
N LEU A 216 21.28 16.75 12.02
CA LEU A 216 20.27 17.27 11.10
C LEU A 216 18.83 17.05 11.61
N LYS A 217 18.53 15.85 12.12
CA LYS A 217 17.21 15.53 12.71
C LYS A 217 16.94 16.37 13.96
N ALA A 218 17.94 16.60 14.81
CA ALA A 218 17.81 17.45 16.00
C ALA A 218 17.49 18.91 15.62
N ALA A 219 18.32 19.52 14.76
CA ALA A 219 18.13 20.91 14.32
C ALA A 219 16.78 21.13 13.60
N TYR A 220 16.33 20.14 12.82
CA TYR A 220 15.01 20.18 12.19
C TYR A 220 13.87 20.20 13.21
N ARG A 221 13.92 19.34 14.25
CA ARG A 221 12.90 19.32 15.30
C ARG A 221 12.81 20.66 16.03
N ASP A 222 13.93 21.33 16.26
CA ASP A 222 13.97 22.63 16.94
C ASP A 222 13.39 23.76 16.07
N LEU A 223 13.67 23.76 14.77
CA LEU A 223 13.11 24.74 13.84
C LEU A 223 11.62 24.53 13.59
N VAL A 224 11.17 23.27 13.50
CA VAL A 224 9.74 22.95 13.34
C VAL A 224 8.94 23.42 14.54
N LYS A 225 9.43 23.24 15.77
CA LYS A 225 8.76 23.76 16.98
C LYS A 225 8.64 25.29 16.98
N LYS A 226 9.67 26.00 16.48
CA LYS A 226 9.71 27.47 16.41
C LYS A 226 8.77 28.05 15.34
N TYR A 227 8.58 27.33 14.24
CA TYR A 227 7.79 27.78 13.08
C TYR A 227 6.52 26.95 12.84
N HIS A 228 6.05 26.19 13.82
CA HIS A 228 4.82 25.42 13.68
C HIS A 228 3.63 26.39 13.52
N PRO A 229 2.72 26.15 12.56
CA PRO A 229 1.58 27.03 12.32
C PRO A 229 0.65 27.16 13.54
N ASP A 230 0.63 26.16 14.43
CA ASP A 230 -0.21 26.20 15.63
C ASP A 230 0.39 27.02 16.78
N THR A 231 1.72 27.11 16.90
CA THR A 231 2.39 27.87 17.97
C THR A 231 2.81 29.27 17.55
N ASN A 232 3.01 29.52 16.25
CA ASN A 232 3.46 30.80 15.74
C ASN A 232 2.48 31.35 14.70
N ARG A 233 1.70 32.38 15.10
CA ARG A 233 0.66 33.03 14.28
C ARG A 233 1.20 34.11 13.32
N SER A 234 2.51 34.25 13.15
CA SER A 234 3.07 35.21 12.20
C SER A 234 2.88 34.76 10.74
N PRO A 235 2.55 35.67 9.80
CA PRO A 235 2.37 35.31 8.38
C PRO A 235 3.65 34.75 7.74
N ASP A 236 4.82 35.15 8.25
CA ASP A 236 6.13 34.68 7.78
C ASP A 236 6.49 33.27 8.25
N ALA A 237 5.83 32.74 9.28
CA ALA A 237 6.12 31.41 9.82
C ALA A 237 5.83 30.31 8.78
N ALA A 238 4.75 30.46 8.00
CA ALA A 238 4.38 29.52 6.95
C ALA A 238 5.45 29.43 5.85
N GLU A 239 6.02 30.57 5.44
CA GLU A 239 7.08 30.60 4.45
C GLU A 239 8.38 30.00 4.97
N LYS A 240 8.78 30.34 6.20
CA LYS A 240 9.98 29.80 6.84
C LYS A 240 9.87 28.29 7.06
N PHE A 241 8.70 27.81 7.47
CA PHE A 241 8.41 26.38 7.60
C PHE A 241 8.53 25.63 6.27
N ARG A 242 7.94 26.18 5.20
CA ARG A 242 8.08 25.62 3.84
C ARG A 242 9.53 25.58 3.38
N LYS A 243 10.31 26.62 3.66
CA LYS A 243 11.76 26.68 3.36
C LYS A 243 12.53 25.63 4.14
N VAL A 244 12.35 25.53 5.47
CA VAL A 244 13.00 24.53 6.33
C VAL A 244 12.70 23.10 5.86
N LYS A 245 11.44 22.80 5.50
CA LYS A 245 11.04 21.48 4.99
C LYS A 245 11.72 21.13 3.66
N LYS A 246 11.79 22.08 2.72
CA LYS A 246 12.47 21.89 1.43
C LYS A 246 13.96 21.62 1.60
N VAL A 247 14.62 22.38 2.47
CA VAL A 247 16.07 22.23 2.71
C VAL A 247 16.39 20.92 3.43
N TYR A 248 15.57 20.50 4.39
CA TYR A 248 15.71 19.21 5.06
C TYR A 248 15.66 18.03 4.08
N ALA A 249 14.67 18.03 3.17
CA ALA A 249 14.54 16.96 2.17
C ALA A 249 15.77 16.89 1.25
N TYR A 250 16.31 18.04 0.85
CA TYR A 250 17.52 18.11 0.03
C TYR A 250 18.75 17.57 0.77
N LEU A 251 19.00 18.00 2.01
CA LEU A 251 20.15 17.53 2.80
C LEU A 251 20.06 16.04 3.13
N GLN A 252 18.84 15.51 3.33
CA GLN A 252 18.64 14.08 3.54
C GLN A 252 18.98 13.25 2.29
N GLU A 253 18.67 13.77 1.10
CA GLU A 253 19.05 13.13 -0.17
C GLU A 253 20.57 13.18 -0.38
N GLU A 254 21.22 14.31 -0.06
CA GLU A 254 22.69 14.42 -0.15
C GLU A 254 23.40 13.44 0.78
N LEU A 255 22.92 13.28 2.02
CA LEU A 255 23.46 12.29 2.96
C LEU A 255 23.32 10.86 2.43
N ARG A 256 22.14 10.51 1.92
CA ARG A 256 21.90 9.17 1.33
C ARG A 256 22.79 8.93 0.12
N ARG A 257 22.99 9.94 -0.72
CA ARG A 257 23.87 9.85 -1.91
C ARG A 257 25.33 9.66 -1.52
N LYS A 258 25.81 10.36 -0.48
CA LYS A 258 27.18 10.18 0.05
C LYS A 258 27.39 8.77 0.59
N GLU A 259 26.47 8.27 1.41
CA GLU A 259 26.53 6.91 1.96
C GLU A 259 26.51 5.86 0.84
N CYS A 260 25.62 6.03 -0.14
CA CYS A 260 25.53 5.20 -1.33
C CYS A 260 26.87 5.19 -2.10
N SER A 261 27.43 6.35 -2.46
CA SER A 261 28.72 6.41 -3.18
C SER A 261 29.88 5.76 -2.42
N ARG A 262 29.86 5.77 -1.09
CA ARG A 262 30.87 5.12 -0.25
C ARG A 262 30.77 3.60 -0.29
N SER A 263 29.56 3.05 -0.45
CA SER A 263 29.32 1.61 -0.54
C SER A 263 29.69 1.01 -1.90
N TYR A 264 29.69 1.78 -2.98
CA TYR A 264 29.99 1.32 -4.35
C TYR A 264 31.43 1.62 -4.81
N ALA A 265 32.27 2.20 -3.95
CA ALA A 265 33.67 2.56 -4.26
C ALA A 265 34.69 1.49 -3.83
N CYS A 266 34.27 0.22 -3.70
CA CYS A 266 35.11 -0.92 -3.34
C CYS A 266 35.15 -1.92 -4.49
#